data_AF-A0A352CGT1-F1
#
_entry.id   AF-A0A352CGT1-F1
#
_cell.length_a   1.000
_cell.length_b   1.000
_cell.length_c   1.000
_cell.angle_alpha   90.00
_cell.angle_beta   90.00
_cell.angle_gamma   90.00
#
_symmetry.space_group_name_H-M   'P 1'
#
loop_
_entity.id
_entity.type
_entity.pdbx_description
1 polymer ?
#
loop_
_entity_poly.entity_id
_entity_poly.type
_entity_poly.pdbx_seq_one_letter_code
_entity_poly.pdbx_strand_id
1 'polypeptide(L)' 'MQSAADQLANDVVAHMMNEDRFSQWLGISVLEVREGYSRIAMSIRPEMVNGFGIVHGGVSFSLADSAFAFA' A
#
# COMPACT_ATOMS: atom_id res chain seq x y z
N MET A 1 -1.11 -5.38 23.12
CA MET A 1 -1.69 -4.02 23.15
C MET A 1 -0.86 -3.20 22.18
N GLN A 2 -1.49 -2.54 21.19
CA GLN A 2 -0.78 -1.63 20.28
C GLN A 2 -0.16 -0.48 21.09
N SER A 3 1.06 -0.11 20.73
CA SER A 3 1.76 1.02 21.38
C SER A 3 1.16 2.36 20.93
N ALA A 4 1.49 3.44 21.62
CA ALA A 4 1.11 4.79 21.18
C ALA A 4 1.71 5.14 19.80
N ALA A 5 2.92 4.64 19.51
CA ALA A 5 3.56 4.81 18.21
C ALA A 5 2.82 4.04 17.10
N ASP A 6 2.37 2.81 17.40
CA ASP A 6 1.57 2.04 16.44
C ASP A 6 0.23 2.73 16.14
N GLN A 7 -0.43 3.31 17.16
CA GLN A 7 -1.66 4.06 16.94
C GLN A 7 -1.43 5.27 16.02
N LEU A 8 -0.37 6.04 16.28
CA LEU A 8 -0.02 7.18 15.42
C LEU A 8 0.27 6.74 13.98
N ALA A 9 1.01 5.63 13.79
CA ALA A 9 1.29 5.10 12.46
C ALA A 9 0.00 4.71 11.72
N ASN A 10 -0.95 4.07 12.41
CA ASN A 10 -2.26 3.74 11.84
C ASN A 10 -3.05 5.00 11.44
N ASP A 11 -3.06 6.04 12.28
CA ASP A 11 -3.78 7.28 12.00
C ASP A 11 -3.18 8.04 10.79
N VAL A 12 -1.84 8.08 10.70
CA VAL A 12 -1.12 8.68 9.56
C VAL A 12 -1.43 7.93 8.27
N VAL A 13 -1.35 6.61 8.27
CA VAL A 13 -1.65 5.79 7.08
C VAL A 13 -3.12 5.92 6.69
N ALA A 14 -4.05 5.98 7.64
CA ALA A 14 -5.46 6.21 7.35
C ALA A 14 -5.68 7.57 6.66
N HIS A 15 -4.99 8.62 7.11
CA HIS A 15 -5.02 9.92 6.46
C HIS A 15 -4.42 9.88 5.05
N MET A 16 -3.24 9.27 4.88
CA MET A 16 -2.60 9.13 3.57
C MET A 16 -3.48 8.35 2.59
N MET A 17 -4.07 7.22 3.03
CA MET A 17 -4.98 6.42 2.20
C MET A 17 -6.24 7.18 1.79
N ASN A 18 -6.73 8.13 2.59
CA ASN A 18 -7.89 8.96 2.23
C ASN A 18 -7.58 9.96 1.10
N GLU A 19 -6.36 10.49 1.06
CA GLU A 19 -5.94 11.53 0.11
C GLU A 19 -5.22 10.96 -1.12
N ASP A 20 -4.58 9.79 -1.01
CA ASP A 20 -3.83 9.15 -2.09
C ASP A 20 -4.75 8.39 -3.06
N ARG A 21 -5.20 9.13 -4.08
CA ARG A 21 -6.03 8.59 -5.17
C ARG A 21 -5.33 7.49 -5.96
N PHE A 22 -4.01 7.46 -6.02
CA PHE A 22 -3.29 6.46 -6.77
C PHE A 22 -3.23 5.13 -6.02
N SER A 23 -2.94 5.16 -4.71
CA SER A 23 -3.05 3.98 -3.84
C SER A 23 -4.49 3.41 -3.82
N GLN A 24 -5.50 4.29 -3.83
CA GLN A 24 -6.90 3.88 -3.98
C GLN A 24 -7.16 3.20 -5.34
N TRP A 25 -6.69 3.79 -6.44
CA TRP A 25 -6.87 3.22 -7.79
C TRP A 25 -6.12 1.89 -7.98
N LEU A 26 -4.95 1.73 -7.36
CA LEU A 26 -4.23 0.47 -7.30
C LEU A 26 -5.04 -0.61 -6.54
N GLY A 27 -6.00 -0.21 -5.71
CA GLY A 27 -6.79 -1.12 -4.89
C GLY A 27 -6.00 -1.66 -3.71
N ILE A 28 -5.16 -0.81 -3.11
CA ILE A 28 -4.34 -1.18 -1.96
C ILE A 28 -5.22 -1.35 -0.72
N SER A 29 -5.06 -2.49 -0.06
CA SER A 29 -5.58 -2.80 1.27
C SER A 29 -4.43 -2.83 2.28
N VAL A 30 -4.59 -2.09 3.37
CA VAL A 30 -3.66 -2.10 4.49
C VAL A 30 -3.98 -3.30 5.39
N LEU A 31 -3.03 -4.24 5.51
CA LEU A 31 -3.21 -5.45 6.32
C LEU A 31 -2.67 -5.28 7.74
N GLU A 32 -1.57 -4.53 7.87
CA GLU A 32 -0.92 -4.28 9.16
C GLU A 32 -0.04 -3.03 9.05
N VAL A 33 -0.09 -2.17 10.06
CA VAL A 33 0.83 -1.03 10.24
C VAL A 33 1.24 -0.97 11.70
N ARG A 34 2.53 -0.74 11.91
CA ARG A 34 3.19 -0.54 13.20
C ARG A 34 4.40 0.37 12.97
N GLU A 35 4.98 0.90 14.03
CA GLU A 35 6.14 1.81 13.89
C GLU A 35 7.27 1.16 13.06
N GLY A 36 7.64 1.78 11.94
CA GLY A 36 8.70 1.32 11.04
C GLY A 36 8.31 0.12 10.17
N TYR A 37 7.03 -0.24 10.07
CA TYR A 37 6.59 -1.37 9.24
C TYR A 37 5.17 -1.23 8.73
N SER A 38 5.01 -1.58 7.46
CA SER A 38 3.72 -1.79 6.83
C SER A 38 3.67 -3.13 6.11
N ARG A 39 2.46 -3.69 6.05
CA ARG A 39 2.11 -4.80 5.17
C ARG A 39 0.83 -4.47 4.45
N ILE A 40 0.91 -4.46 3.13
CA ILE A 40 -0.21 -4.12 2.26
C ILE A 40 -0.40 -5.19 1.19
N ALA A 41 -1.57 -5.19 0.57
CA ALA A 41 -1.91 -6.08 -0.52
C ALA A 41 -2.76 -5.36 -1.57
N MET A 42 -2.75 -5.87 -2.79
CA MET A 42 -3.69 -5.44 -3.83
C MET A 42 -4.09 -6.64 -4.69
N SER A 43 -5.24 -6.54 -5.36
CA SER A 43 -5.65 -7.53 -6.36
C SER A 43 -5.19 -7.09 -7.75
N ILE A 44 -4.53 -7.99 -8.48
CA ILE A 44 -4.08 -7.69 -9.84
C ILE A 44 -5.26 -7.66 -10.79
N ARG A 45 -5.34 -6.60 -11.61
CA ARG A 45 -6.35 -6.43 -12.65
C ARG A 45 -5.78 -6.66 -14.05
N PRO A 46 -6.62 -6.99 -15.06
CA PRO A 46 -6.15 -7.28 -16.41
C PRO A 46 -5.28 -6.19 -17.03
N GLU A 47 -5.56 -4.91 -16.78
CA GLU A 47 -4.79 -3.78 -17.30
C GLU A 47 -3.44 -3.55 -16.60
N MET A 48 -3.15 -4.29 -15.52
CA MET A 48 -1.90 -4.18 -14.75
C MET A 48 -0.81 -5.16 -15.19
N VAL A 49 -1.09 -6.04 -16.17
CA VAL A 49 -0.11 -6.99 -16.69
C VAL A 49 0.64 -6.41 -17.90
N ASN A 50 1.89 -6.82 -18.09
CA ASN A 50 2.69 -6.44 -19.25
C ASN A 50 2.46 -7.38 -20.45
N GLY A 51 3.20 -7.18 -21.53
CA GLY A 51 3.10 -7.99 -22.76
C GLY A 51 3.42 -9.48 -22.61
N PHE A 52 3.97 -9.90 -21.46
CA PHE A 52 4.21 -11.31 -21.12
C PHE A 52 3.10 -11.92 -20.24
N GLY A 53 2.06 -11.17 -19.91
CA GLY A 53 0.95 -11.64 -19.07
C GLY A 53 1.29 -11.75 -17.58
N ILE A 54 2.39 -11.15 -17.13
CA ILE A 54 2.76 -11.02 -15.71
C ILE A 54 2.57 -9.58 -15.25
N VAL A 55 2.52 -9.36 -13.94
CA VAL A 55 2.38 -8.01 -13.39
C VAL A 55 3.45 -7.05 -13.94
N HIS A 56 3.03 -5.87 -14.36
CA HIS A 56 3.92 -4.85 -14.87
C HIS A 56 4.86 -4.36 -13.78
N GLY A 57 6.15 -4.19 -14.07
CA GLY A 57 7.15 -3.77 -13.08
C GLY A 57 6.81 -2.45 -12.40
N GLY A 58 6.22 -1.50 -13.13
CA GLY A 58 5.72 -0.24 -12.57
C GLY A 58 4.60 -0.43 -11.55
N VAL A 59 3.71 -1.42 -11.73
CA VAL A 59 2.65 -1.74 -10.76
C VAL A 59 3.25 -2.35 -9.50
N SER A 60 4.21 -3.28 -9.63
CA SER A 60 4.95 -3.83 -8.48
C SER A 60 5.70 -2.74 -7.72
N PHE A 61 6.39 -1.85 -8.44
CA PHE A 61 7.15 -0.76 -7.85
C PHE A 61 6.24 0.19 -7.09
N SER A 62 5.11 0.59 -7.69
CA SER A 62 4.14 1.45 -7.02
C SER A 62 3.57 0.82 -5.74
N LEU A 63 3.27 -0.48 -5.73
CA LEU A 63 2.87 -1.16 -4.49
C LEU A 63 4.00 -1.11 -3.44
N ALA A 64 5.24 -1.35 -3.85
CA ALA A 64 6.39 -1.29 -2.95
C ALA A 64 6.64 0.13 -2.40
N ASP A 65 6.47 1.16 -3.24
CA ASP A 65 6.58 2.57 -2.88
C ASP A 65 5.52 2.97 -1.84
N SER A 66 4.25 2.61 -2.04
CA SER A 66 3.19 2.81 -1.06
C SER A 66 3.48 2.08 0.26
N ALA A 67 3.98 0.82 0.20
CA ALA A 67 4.35 0.09 1.40
C ALA A 67 5.46 0.81 2.19
N PHE A 68 6.49 1.29 1.49
CA PHE A 68 7.57 2.05 2.11
C PHE A 68 7.08 3.36 2.72
N ALA A 69 6.19 4.08 2.03
CA ALA A 69 5.64 5.34 2.52
C ALA A 69 4.76 5.17 3.78
N PHE A 70 4.18 3.99 4.01
CA PHE A 70 3.32 3.68 5.15
C PHE A 70 4.04 3.12 6.38
N ALA A 71 5.33 2.80 6.26
CA ALA A 71 6.14 2.18 7.32
C ALA A 71 6.79 3.23 8.23
#